data_AF-A0A354I796-F1
#
_entry.id   AF-A0A354I796-F1
#
_cell.length_a   1.000
_cell.length_b   1.000
_cell.length_c   1.000
_cell.angle_alpha   90.00
_cell.angle_beta   90.00
_cell.angle_gamma   90.00
#
_symmetry.space_group_name_H-M   'P 1'
#
loop_
_entity.id
_entity.type
_entity.pdbx_description
1 polymer ?
#
loop_
_entity_poly.entity_id
_entity_poly.type
_entity_poly.pdbx_seq_one_letter_code
_entity_poly.pdbx_strand_id
1 'polypeptide(L)'
;MDQIAQEFVLARMEELEVRLRNDEEYWKQAKIANQAGKKFEDACDKGEGILKAYGEYEEELSKTNCIYSEEAYKLGFEDGISIGMEKEPDGRKSVLSLEDMTAMVSVYDSVQVLKEAMLGSRKEYWEEGGVLAVFDSVYDIVEHAVCAEIWLLGDEAAERVTEILDREEAAEERAKLLLGII
;
A
#
# COMPACT_ATOMS: atom_id res chain seq x y z
N MET A 1 24.52 9.13 -0.67
CA MET A 1 23.71 10.36 -0.65
C MET A 1 24.62 11.55 -0.44
N ASP A 2 24.36 12.65 -1.14
CA ASP A 2 25.11 13.91 -1.03
C ASP A 2 24.82 14.63 0.30
N GLN A 3 25.80 15.36 0.83
CA GLN A 3 25.75 16.04 2.12
C GLN A 3 24.64 17.12 2.16
N ILE A 4 24.39 17.76 1.02
CA ILE A 4 23.31 18.75 0.84
C ILE A 4 21.93 18.09 0.94
N ALA A 5 21.77 16.86 0.44
CA ALA A 5 20.52 16.13 0.54
C ALA A 5 20.23 15.70 2.00
N GLN A 6 21.27 15.38 2.77
CA GLN A 6 21.13 15.04 4.19
C GLN A 6 20.72 16.25 5.04
N GLU A 7 21.34 17.41 4.83
CA GLU A 7 20.97 18.65 5.54
C GLU A 7 19.53 19.07 5.24
N PHE A 8 19.08 18.91 3.99
CA PHE A 8 17.71 19.20 3.59
C PHE A 8 16.68 18.27 4.24
N VAL A 9 16.96 16.97 4.30
CA VAL A 9 16.09 15.98 4.97
C VAL A 9 16.02 16.26 6.47
N LEU A 10 17.15 16.53 7.12
CA LEU A 10 17.20 16.87 8.55
C LEU A 10 16.37 18.12 8.87
N ALA A 11 16.50 19.19 8.08
CA ALA A 11 15.74 20.42 8.29
C ALA A 11 14.21 20.19 8.19
N ARG A 12 13.77 19.35 7.25
CA ARG A 12 12.35 19.00 7.12
C ARG A 12 11.86 18.11 8.26
N MET A 13 12.70 17.21 8.77
CA MET A 13 12.37 16.37 9.91
C MET A 13 12.21 17.21 11.19
N GLU A 14 13.12 18.17 11.41
CA GLU A 14 13.01 19.11 12.53
C GLU A 14 11.71 19.94 12.45
N GLU A 15 11.33 20.38 11.24
CA GLU A 15 10.06 21.09 11.03
C GLU A 15 8.84 20.20 11.32
N LEU A 16 8.87 18.95 10.87
CA LEU A 16 7.82 17.96 11.15
C LEU A 16 7.67 17.71 12.65
N GLU A 17 8.78 17.50 13.36
CA GLU A 17 8.77 17.33 14.82
C GLU A 17 8.18 18.52 15.55
N VAL A 18 8.49 19.75 15.11
CA VAL A 18 7.92 20.97 15.70
C VAL A 18 6.42 21.04 15.47
N ARG A 19 5.92 20.68 14.28
CA ARG A 19 4.49 20.67 13.98
C ARG A 19 3.75 19.63 14.83
N LEU A 20 4.24 18.39 14.86
CA LEU A 20 3.67 17.31 15.67
C LEU A 20 3.73 17.59 17.17
N ARG A 21 4.77 18.29 17.65
CA ARG A 21 4.87 18.70 19.06
C ARG A 21 3.74 19.65 19.47
N ASN A 22 3.25 20.46 18.53
CA ASN A 22 2.18 21.42 18.77
C ASN A 22 0.79 20.88 18.36
N ASP A 23 0.72 19.66 17.81
CA ASP A 23 -0.52 19.02 17.40
C ASP A 23 -1.15 18.25 18.57
N GLU A 24 -2.17 18.85 19.20
CA GLU A 24 -2.88 18.23 20.32
C GLU A 24 -3.62 16.94 19.92
N GLU A 25 -4.08 16.84 18.67
CA GLU A 25 -4.79 15.69 18.16
C GLU A 25 -3.84 14.51 17.97
N TYR A 26 -2.66 14.76 17.42
CA TYR A 26 -1.58 13.78 17.32
C TYR A 26 -1.24 13.18 18.68
N TRP A 27 -1.00 14.00 19.70
CA TRP A 27 -0.62 13.49 21.03
C TRP A 27 -1.75 12.75 21.74
N LYS A 28 -2.99 13.21 21.55
CA LYS A 28 -4.17 12.49 22.07
C LYS A 28 -4.27 11.10 21.44
N GLN A 29 -4.11 11.01 20.12
CA GLN A 29 -4.20 9.75 19.39
C GLN A 29 -3.01 8.83 19.68
N ALA A 30 -1.79 9.36 19.73
CA ALA A 30 -0.58 8.64 20.13
C ALA A 30 -0.68 8.05 21.54
N LYS A 31 -1.37 8.73 22.45
CA LYS A 31 -1.64 8.20 23.80
C LYS A 31 -2.61 7.02 23.77
N ILE A 32 -3.63 7.07 22.91
CA ILE A 32 -4.60 5.97 22.73
C ILE A 32 -3.89 4.76 22.10
N ALA A 33 -3.10 4.97 21.04
CA ALA A 33 -2.30 3.93 20.41
C ALA A 33 -1.31 3.28 21.39
N ASN A 34 -0.62 4.07 22.21
CA ASN A 34 0.25 3.54 23.27
C ASN A 34 -0.51 2.70 24.31
N GLN A 35 -1.74 3.05 24.65
CA GLN A 35 -2.57 2.25 25.56
C GLN A 35 -2.99 0.94 24.92
N ALA A 36 -3.32 0.94 23.63
CA ALA A 36 -3.62 -0.27 22.87
C ALA A 36 -2.39 -1.18 22.74
N GLY A 37 -1.20 -0.61 22.51
CA GLY A 37 0.07 -1.33 22.47
C GLY A 37 0.38 -2.04 23.79
N LYS A 38 0.17 -1.38 24.93
CA LYS A 38 0.32 -2.03 26.26
C LYS A 38 -0.65 -3.20 26.47
N LYS A 39 -1.90 -3.08 26.00
CA LYS A 39 -2.85 -4.19 26.05
C LYS A 39 -2.41 -5.36 25.18
N PHE A 40 -1.80 -5.07 24.03
CA PHE A 40 -1.22 -6.08 23.16
C PHE A 40 -0.03 -6.79 23.82
N GLU A 41 0.90 -6.03 24.43
CA GLU A 41 1.99 -6.61 25.24
C GLU A 41 1.45 -7.52 26.36
N ASP A 42 0.47 -7.04 27.13
CA ASP A 42 -0.18 -7.83 28.18
C ASP A 42 -0.85 -9.11 27.64
N ALA A 43 -1.42 -9.07 26.43
CA ALA A 43 -2.04 -10.22 25.79
C ALA A 43 -1.00 -11.23 25.30
N CYS A 44 0.14 -10.75 24.79
CA CYS A 44 1.29 -11.58 24.44
C CYS A 44 1.86 -12.30 25.67
N ASP A 45 2.03 -11.58 26.78
CA ASP A 45 2.55 -12.16 28.03
C ASP A 45 1.62 -13.24 28.62
N LYS A 46 0.30 -13.08 28.44
CA LYS A 46 -0.71 -14.04 28.91
C LYS A 46 -0.98 -15.18 27.93
N GLY A 47 -0.60 -15.04 26.66
CA GLY A 47 -0.86 -16.02 25.62
C GLY A 47 -2.34 -16.12 25.18
N GLU A 48 -3.18 -15.16 25.55
CA GLU A 48 -4.63 -15.18 25.28
C GLU A 48 -5.08 -13.85 24.66
N GLY A 49 -5.97 -13.91 23.67
CA GLY A 49 -6.57 -12.70 23.06
C GLY A 49 -5.64 -11.89 22.16
N ILE A 50 -4.47 -12.43 21.80
CA ILE A 50 -3.40 -11.76 21.04
C ILE A 50 -3.93 -11.14 19.74
N LEU A 51 -4.62 -11.92 18.90
CA LEU A 51 -5.14 -11.43 17.60
C LEU A 51 -6.07 -10.23 17.75
N LYS A 52 -6.94 -10.25 18.77
CA LYS A 52 -7.87 -9.15 19.03
C LYS A 52 -7.12 -7.91 19.52
N ALA A 53 -6.20 -8.09 20.46
CA ALA A 53 -5.40 -6.99 20.99
C ALA A 53 -4.46 -6.38 19.92
N TYR A 54 -3.95 -7.21 19.01
CA TYR A 54 -3.17 -6.76 17.85
C TYR A 54 -4.01 -5.91 16.90
N GLY A 55 -5.22 -6.38 16.53
CA GLY A 55 -6.11 -5.60 15.66
C GLY A 55 -6.51 -4.25 16.26
N GLU A 56 -6.81 -4.20 17.56
CA GLU A 56 -7.09 -2.93 18.26
C GLU A 56 -5.85 -2.01 18.29
N TYR A 57 -4.65 -2.56 18.46
CA TYR A 57 -3.41 -1.79 18.42
C TYR A 57 -3.12 -1.24 17.03
N GLU A 58 -3.25 -2.07 16.00
CA GLU A 58 -3.01 -1.71 14.60
C GLU A 58 -3.96 -0.60 14.14
N GLU A 59 -5.25 -0.69 14.48
CA GLU A 59 -6.23 0.35 14.17
C GLU A 59 -5.86 1.71 14.80
N GLU A 60 -5.52 1.72 16.09
CA GLU A 60 -5.21 2.96 16.81
C GLU A 60 -3.84 3.55 16.42
N LEU A 61 -2.86 2.69 16.13
CA LEU A 61 -1.57 3.10 15.58
C LEU A 61 -1.74 3.71 14.19
N SER A 62 -2.54 3.08 13.35
CA SER A 62 -2.85 3.55 12.01
C SER A 62 -3.48 4.94 12.03
N LYS A 63 -4.42 5.23 12.96
CA LYS A 63 -4.98 6.57 13.15
C LYS A 63 -3.91 7.62 13.50
N THR A 64 -2.96 7.25 14.36
CA THR A 64 -1.83 8.12 14.72
C THR A 64 -0.93 8.39 13.52
N ASN A 65 -0.65 7.35 12.73
CA ASN A 65 0.18 7.44 11.53
C ASN A 65 -0.43 8.34 10.46
N CYS A 66 -1.77 8.45 10.37
CA CYS A 66 -2.38 9.37 9.42
C CYS A 66 -2.15 10.83 9.78
N ILE A 67 -2.32 11.20 11.05
CA ILE A 67 -2.05 12.57 11.49
C ILE A 67 -0.58 12.92 11.25
N TYR A 68 0.32 11.98 11.57
CA TYR A 68 1.74 12.10 11.24
C TYR A 68 1.97 12.33 9.74
N SER A 69 1.30 11.53 8.91
CA SER A 69 1.51 11.49 7.47
C SER A 69 0.92 12.70 6.77
N GLU A 70 -0.20 13.24 7.24
CA GLU A 70 -0.74 14.51 6.75
C GLU A 70 0.23 15.67 6.99
N GLU A 71 0.86 15.73 8.17
CA GLU A 71 1.89 16.75 8.45
C GLU A 71 3.16 16.51 7.64
N ALA A 72 3.57 15.25 7.46
CA ALA A 72 4.70 14.88 6.62
C ALA A 72 4.43 15.19 5.13
N TYR A 73 3.21 14.96 4.65
CA TYR A 73 2.76 15.28 3.29
C TYR A 73 2.83 16.80 3.03
N LYS A 74 2.38 17.62 3.98
CA LYS A 74 2.48 19.10 3.89
C LYS A 74 3.93 19.58 3.75
N LEU A 75 4.90 18.76 4.14
CA LEU A 75 6.34 19.02 4.03
C LEU A 75 6.98 18.33 2.82
N GLY A 76 6.20 17.59 2.03
CA GLY A 76 6.64 16.89 0.83
C GLY A 76 7.53 15.67 1.13
N PHE A 77 7.25 14.95 2.23
CA PHE A 77 7.83 13.63 2.49
C PHE A 77 7.08 12.54 1.71
N GLU A 78 7.83 11.68 1.04
CA GLU A 78 7.31 10.56 0.25
C GLU A 78 6.52 9.55 1.11
N ASP A 79 7.00 9.24 2.33
CA ASP A 79 6.27 8.36 3.28
C ASP A 79 4.90 8.94 3.69
N GLY A 80 4.78 10.27 3.79
CA GLY A 80 3.51 10.95 4.07
C GLY A 80 2.55 10.95 2.88
N ILE A 81 3.11 10.93 1.66
CA ILE A 81 2.38 10.73 0.41
C ILE A 81 1.86 9.29 0.37
N SER A 82 2.69 8.28 0.65
CA SER A 82 2.31 6.87 0.62
C SER A 82 1.21 6.53 1.64
N ILE A 83 1.33 6.96 2.91
CA ILE A 83 0.30 6.71 3.93
C ILE A 83 -0.96 7.58 3.72
N GLY A 84 -0.82 8.79 3.18
CA GLY A 84 -1.96 9.63 2.79
C GLY A 84 -2.75 9.04 1.62
N MET A 85 -2.06 8.36 0.70
CA MET A 85 -2.67 7.61 -0.41
C MET A 85 -3.32 6.30 0.05
N GLU A 86 -2.84 5.68 1.13
CA GLU A 86 -3.50 4.56 1.82
C GLU A 86 -4.71 4.97 2.67
N LYS A 87 -4.93 6.28 2.92
CA LYS A 87 -6.05 6.78 3.73
C LYS A 87 -6.68 8.05 3.17
N GLU A 88 -7.18 7.99 1.93
CA GLU A 88 -8.26 8.92 1.61
C GLU A 88 -9.43 8.74 2.61
N PRO A 89 -10.28 9.77 2.84
CA PRO A 89 -11.28 9.83 3.92
C PRO A 89 -12.35 8.71 3.94
N ASP A 90 -12.29 7.75 3.02
CA ASP A 90 -13.19 6.60 2.92
C ASP A 90 -12.59 5.26 3.37
N GLY A 91 -11.30 5.21 3.76
CA GLY A 91 -10.67 4.00 4.29
C GLY A 91 -10.15 3.00 3.24
N ARG A 92 -9.91 3.42 1.99
CA ARG A 92 -9.34 2.57 0.94
C ARG A 92 -7.90 2.11 1.26
N LYS A 93 -7.68 0.79 1.32
CA LYS A 93 -6.36 0.13 1.49
C LYS A 93 -5.41 0.23 0.27
N SER A 94 -5.73 1.04 -0.74
CA SER A 94 -5.01 1.14 -2.03
C SER A 94 -5.31 2.46 -2.73
N VAL A 95 -4.35 2.91 -3.54
CA VAL A 95 -4.42 4.13 -4.38
C VAL A 95 -5.51 4.04 -5.46
N LEU A 96 -5.85 2.83 -5.91
CA LEU A 96 -6.85 2.62 -6.97
C LEU A 96 -8.23 2.34 -6.38
N SER A 97 -9.26 2.95 -6.96
CA SER A 97 -10.64 2.52 -6.69
C SER A 97 -10.91 1.13 -7.26
N LEU A 98 -11.99 0.47 -6.84
CA LEU A 98 -12.43 -0.78 -7.44
C LEU A 98 -12.65 -0.64 -8.96
N GLU A 99 -13.21 0.49 -9.39
CA GLU A 99 -13.45 0.76 -10.81
C GLU A 99 -12.12 0.89 -11.57
N ASP A 100 -11.15 1.63 -11.01
CA ASP A 100 -9.82 1.80 -11.62
C ASP A 100 -9.06 0.47 -11.69
N MET A 101 -9.03 -0.28 -10.58
CA MET A 101 -8.39 -1.59 -10.55
C MET A 101 -9.05 -2.58 -11.52
N THR A 102 -10.39 -2.57 -11.63
CA THR A 102 -11.12 -3.39 -12.61
C THR A 102 -10.73 -3.03 -14.04
N ALA A 103 -10.58 -1.74 -14.34
CA ALA A 103 -10.12 -1.27 -15.64
C ALA A 103 -8.67 -1.74 -15.92
N MET A 104 -7.78 -1.65 -14.93
CA MET A 104 -6.40 -2.12 -15.05
C MET A 104 -6.32 -3.62 -15.31
N VAL A 105 -7.08 -4.43 -14.58
CA VAL A 105 -7.18 -5.89 -14.81
C VAL A 105 -7.70 -6.18 -16.22
N SER A 106 -8.71 -5.44 -16.69
CA SER A 106 -9.25 -5.60 -18.05
C SER A 106 -8.25 -5.23 -19.15
N VAL A 107 -7.42 -4.20 -18.91
CA VAL A 107 -6.32 -3.83 -19.81
C VAL A 107 -5.26 -4.94 -19.81
N TYR A 108 -4.88 -5.47 -18.65
CA TYR A 108 -3.97 -6.60 -18.54
C TYR A 108 -4.46 -7.81 -19.34
N ASP A 109 -5.74 -8.20 -19.20
CA ASP A 109 -6.33 -9.29 -19.99
C ASP A 109 -6.23 -9.04 -21.50
N SER A 110 -6.54 -7.82 -21.92
CA SER A 110 -6.49 -7.42 -23.32
C SER A 110 -5.07 -7.51 -23.88
N VAL A 111 -4.07 -7.13 -23.08
CA VAL A 111 -2.65 -7.27 -23.41
C VAL A 111 -2.26 -8.75 -23.53
N GLN A 112 -2.73 -9.62 -22.62
CA GLN A 112 -2.46 -11.06 -22.68
C GLN A 112 -3.07 -11.70 -23.94
N VAL A 113 -4.29 -11.32 -24.32
CA VAL A 113 -4.93 -11.78 -25.55
C VAL A 113 -4.16 -11.28 -26.78
N LEU A 114 -3.75 -10.01 -26.79
CA LEU A 114 -2.93 -9.46 -27.86
C LEU A 114 -1.58 -10.20 -27.99
N LYS A 115 -0.94 -10.49 -26.86
CA LYS A 115 0.31 -11.24 -26.77
C LYS A 115 0.16 -12.65 -27.35
N GLU A 116 -0.87 -13.38 -26.95
CA GLU A 116 -1.18 -14.69 -27.48
C GLU A 116 -1.44 -14.66 -28.99
N ALA A 117 -2.16 -13.64 -29.48
CA ALA A 117 -2.42 -13.47 -30.91
C ALA A 117 -1.16 -13.16 -31.72
N MET A 118 -0.21 -12.40 -31.16
CA MET A 118 1.01 -11.98 -31.86
C MET A 118 2.15 -13.00 -31.77
N LEU A 119 2.31 -13.65 -30.61
CA LEU A 119 3.46 -14.53 -30.32
C LEU A 119 3.08 -16.01 -30.25
N GLY A 120 1.79 -16.33 -30.18
CA GLY A 120 1.32 -17.71 -30.03
C GLY A 120 1.44 -18.27 -28.61
N SER A 121 1.94 -17.49 -27.64
CA SER A 121 1.99 -17.88 -26.23
C SER A 121 1.85 -16.69 -25.28
N ARG A 122 1.27 -16.93 -24.09
CA ARG A 122 1.18 -15.94 -23.01
C ARG A 122 2.45 -15.87 -22.14
N LYS A 123 3.24 -16.94 -22.14
CA LYS A 123 4.37 -17.15 -21.20
C LYS A 123 5.73 -16.67 -21.71
N GLU A 124 5.81 -16.20 -22.95
CA GLU A 124 7.06 -15.62 -23.45
C GLU A 124 7.37 -14.32 -22.72
N TYR A 125 8.42 -14.32 -21.90
CA TYR A 125 8.98 -13.10 -21.32
C TYR A 125 9.53 -12.22 -22.45
N TRP A 126 9.17 -10.94 -22.48
CA TRP A 126 9.64 -10.00 -23.49
C TRP A 126 11.15 -9.79 -23.38
N GLU A 127 11.83 -9.70 -24.52
CA GLU A 127 13.11 -9.00 -24.58
C GLU A 127 12.86 -7.51 -24.26
N GLU A 128 13.76 -6.90 -23.49
CA GLU A 128 13.69 -5.51 -23.02
C GLU A 128 13.49 -4.50 -24.19
N GLY A 129 12.25 -4.21 -24.60
CA GLY A 129 11.96 -3.10 -25.51
C GLY A 129 10.68 -3.19 -26.34
N GLY A 130 10.23 -2.05 -26.86
CA GLY A 130 9.12 -1.92 -27.80
C GLY A 130 7.76 -1.57 -27.17
N VAL A 131 6.71 -1.51 -28.00
CA VAL A 131 5.34 -1.15 -27.58
C VAL A 131 4.78 -2.12 -26.54
N LEU A 132 5.24 -3.37 -26.55
CA LEU A 132 4.73 -4.42 -25.69
C LEU A 132 5.37 -4.39 -24.29
N ALA A 133 6.62 -3.95 -24.18
CA ALA A 133 7.25 -3.63 -22.89
C ALA A 133 6.57 -2.44 -22.18
N VAL A 134 5.98 -1.51 -22.93
CA VAL A 134 5.16 -0.43 -22.33
C VAL A 134 3.90 -1.00 -21.67
N PHE A 135 3.41 -2.17 -22.09
CA PHE A 135 2.27 -2.80 -21.42
C PHE A 135 2.66 -3.54 -20.14
N ASP A 136 3.93 -3.87 -19.93
CA ASP A 136 4.38 -4.39 -18.63
C ASP A 136 4.21 -3.33 -17.54
N SER A 137 4.21 -2.04 -17.89
CA SER A 137 3.90 -0.98 -16.93
C SER A 137 2.47 -1.06 -16.37
N VAL A 138 1.54 -1.75 -17.04
CA VAL A 138 0.19 -2.01 -16.50
C VAL A 138 0.28 -2.98 -15.33
N TYR A 139 1.10 -4.02 -15.46
CA TYR A 139 1.38 -4.94 -14.36
C TYR A 139 2.04 -4.21 -13.21
N ASP A 140 3.06 -3.38 -13.48
CA ASP A 140 3.73 -2.58 -12.46
C ASP A 140 2.74 -1.69 -11.70
N ILE A 141 1.83 -1.00 -12.40
CA ILE A 141 0.81 -0.16 -11.74
C ILE A 141 -0.09 -1.00 -10.83
N VAL A 142 -0.51 -2.19 -11.27
CA VAL A 142 -1.33 -3.09 -10.45
C VAL A 142 -0.55 -3.55 -9.23
N GLU A 143 0.69 -4.00 -9.41
CA GLU A 143 1.56 -4.48 -8.34
C GLU A 143 1.79 -3.42 -7.26
N HIS A 144 2.03 -2.16 -7.65
CA HIS A 144 2.20 -1.07 -6.69
C HIS A 144 0.90 -0.61 -6.03
N ALA A 145 -0.26 -0.98 -6.59
CA ALA A 145 -1.57 -0.57 -6.11
C ALA A 145 -2.32 -1.69 -5.37
N VAL A 146 -1.69 -2.82 -5.06
CA VAL A 146 -2.35 -3.87 -4.29
C VAL A 146 -2.52 -3.49 -2.82
N CYS A 147 -3.43 -4.17 -2.13
CA CYS A 147 -3.64 -3.94 -0.72
C CYS A 147 -2.42 -4.35 0.13
N ALA A 148 -2.32 -3.75 1.31
CA ALA A 148 -1.23 -4.01 2.25
C ALA A 148 -1.06 -5.52 2.58
N GLU A 149 -2.13 -6.31 2.60
CA GLU A 149 -2.05 -7.75 2.87
C GLU A 149 -1.21 -8.50 1.82
N ILE A 150 -1.34 -8.12 0.55
CA ILE A 150 -0.53 -8.69 -0.54
C ILE A 150 0.88 -8.11 -0.50
N TRP A 151 1.01 -6.80 -0.27
CA TRP A 151 2.31 -6.12 -0.24
C TRP A 151 3.22 -6.64 0.89
N LEU A 152 2.65 -6.94 2.07
CA LEU A 152 3.36 -7.47 3.24
C LEU A 152 3.93 -8.89 3.05
N LEU A 153 3.57 -9.57 1.96
CA LEU A 153 4.20 -10.84 1.57
C LEU A 153 5.66 -10.63 1.12
N GLY A 154 6.10 -9.39 0.89
CA GLY A 154 7.47 -9.08 0.51
C GLY A 154 7.81 -9.70 -0.85
N ASP A 155 8.85 -10.53 -0.89
CA ASP A 155 9.31 -11.19 -2.13
C ASP A 155 8.22 -12.06 -2.78
N GLU A 156 7.23 -12.54 -2.02
CA GLU A 156 6.11 -13.35 -2.52
C GLU A 156 4.94 -12.50 -3.08
N ALA A 157 4.97 -11.17 -2.91
CA ALA A 157 3.89 -10.29 -3.35
C ALA A 157 3.70 -10.37 -4.87
N ALA A 158 4.77 -10.31 -5.65
CA ALA A 158 4.72 -10.38 -7.12
C ALA A 158 4.08 -11.69 -7.62
N GLU A 159 4.46 -12.82 -7.01
CA GLU A 159 3.87 -14.12 -7.35
C GLU A 159 2.38 -14.14 -7.02
N ARG A 160 1.98 -13.57 -5.88
CA ARG A 160 0.58 -13.50 -5.47
C ARG A 160 -0.25 -12.61 -6.40
N VAL A 161 0.29 -11.47 -6.84
CA VAL A 161 -0.37 -10.59 -7.81
C VAL A 161 -0.58 -11.32 -9.14
N THR A 162 0.45 -11.99 -9.63
CA THR A 162 0.37 -12.79 -10.86
C THR A 162 -0.67 -13.90 -10.74
N GLU A 163 -0.69 -14.62 -9.62
CA GLU A 163 -1.67 -15.68 -9.35
C GLU A 163 -3.10 -15.16 -9.39
N ILE A 164 -3.36 -13.96 -8.83
CA ILE A 164 -4.69 -13.34 -8.84
C ILE A 164 -5.05 -12.85 -10.25
N LEU A 165 -4.11 -12.24 -10.96
CA LEU A 165 -4.35 -11.73 -12.31
C LEU A 165 -4.66 -12.85 -13.31
N ASP A 166 -4.02 -14.01 -13.18
CA ASP A 166 -4.17 -15.13 -14.12
C ASP A 166 -5.42 -16.00 -13.85
N ARG A 167 -6.25 -15.66 -12.87
CA ARG A 167 -7.47 -16.42 -12.59
C ARG A 167 -8.55 -16.21 -13.65
N GLU A 168 -9.44 -17.19 -13.76
CA GLU A 168 -10.54 -17.17 -14.72
C GLU A 168 -11.74 -16.29 -14.29
N GLU A 169 -11.74 -15.74 -13.07
CA GLU A 169 -12.86 -14.90 -12.63
C GLU A 169 -12.94 -13.57 -13.40
N ALA A 170 -14.10 -12.92 -13.30
CA ALA A 170 -14.30 -11.59 -13.88
C ALA A 170 -13.27 -10.59 -13.34
N ALA A 171 -12.91 -9.60 -14.17
CA ALA A 171 -11.93 -8.58 -13.81
C ALA A 171 -12.27 -7.87 -12.48
N GLU A 172 -13.56 -7.63 -12.22
CA GLU A 172 -14.02 -7.01 -10.97
C GLU A 172 -13.75 -7.90 -9.74
N GLU A 173 -13.92 -9.21 -9.86
CA GLU A 173 -13.67 -10.14 -8.75
C GLU A 173 -12.18 -10.27 -8.44
N ARG A 174 -11.34 -10.29 -9.47
CA ARG A 174 -9.88 -10.21 -9.30
C ARG A 174 -9.45 -8.86 -8.71
N ALA A 175 -10.08 -7.76 -9.13
CA ALA A 175 -9.82 -6.43 -8.58
C ALA A 175 -10.19 -6.34 -7.08
N LYS A 176 -11.30 -6.94 -6.66
CA LYS A 176 -11.67 -7.05 -5.23
C LYS A 176 -10.59 -7.76 -4.42
N LEU A 177 -10.07 -8.88 -4.93
CA LEU A 177 -8.98 -9.63 -4.30
C LEU A 177 -7.69 -8.79 -4.20
N LEU A 178 -7.30 -8.10 -5.27
CA LEU A 178 -6.12 -7.23 -5.30
C LEU A 178 -6.24 -6.05 -4.32
N LEU A 179 -7.47 -5.56 -4.10
CA LEU A 179 -7.76 -4.44 -3.18
C LEU A 179 -8.08 -4.91 -1.75
N GLY A 180 -8.14 -6.21 -1.49
CA GLY A 180 -8.53 -6.75 -0.17
C GLY A 180 -9.98 -6.41 0.23
N ILE A 181 -10.86 -6.24 -0.76
CA ILE A 181 -12.30 -6.01 -0.56
C ILE A 181 -12.98 -7.40 -0.54
N ILE A 182 -13.51 -7.78 0.61
CA ILE A 182 -14.23 -9.05 0.84
C ILE A 182 -15.74 -8.83 0.74
#